data_AF-A0A8S3ZSF5-F1
#
_entry.id   AF-A0A8S3ZSF5-F1
#
_cell.length_a   1.000
_cell.length_b   1.000
_cell.length_c   1.000
_cell.angle_alpha   90.00
_cell.angle_beta   90.00
_cell.angle_gamma   90.00
#
_symmetry.space_group_name_H-M   'P 1'
#
loop_
_entity.id
_entity.type
_entity.pdbx_description
1 polymer ?
#
loop_
_entity_poly.entity_id
_entity_poly.type
_entity_poly.pdbx_seq_one_letter_code
_entity_poly.pdbx_strand_id
1 'polypeptide(L)'
;MSDNLGITKDNMYLSVSDSCLNLSNKYKRGKLTAYQLICQALLRRHEVMPSQQLLSQFYLVLHTGLVSADQDIVNVLIRDCGPKLFTLSLPGCLLLALDFIKAAGSIISAVDYKEPPRAEAVTVLGSLLCYPYYMPEFPALEPETMNVVNIPSVQLKDLILDLLLKAGKREPAGLARCVAVSSVAIFLYCELTHSTLHSKMKEGINVLLGALMCVNKKVAKVATDMLLLLCDHVDRLQDYHPQMPKKITEAIASTISALIATHGAANSDEEKRLIVSMMFAMVEWCLKMPIQLLMETTDTDKSCIYKVFRVLHSAVTGHSSSSLTRVSKSLSDFLLDTDFTNIFETQSGFVGAASLPSSFQRPFSADATLSEPVGDPGRMSSPLQQDHGRKSETDIVKLAARALMTHLVNHMSHFPMGSGAARLHTTVQEHHDLPEYIEDDLRPEIFNAPNVQFFVLNH
;
A
#
# COMPACT_ATOMS: atom_id res chain seq x y z
N MET A 1 27.95 42.09 4.90
CA MET A 1 27.37 42.12 3.53
C MET A 1 26.24 41.11 3.36
N SER A 2 26.23 40.01 4.10
CA SER A 2 25.14 39.02 4.18
C SER A 2 23.82 39.58 4.73
N ASP A 3 23.87 40.42 5.78
CA ASP A 3 22.66 40.94 6.44
C ASP A 3 21.82 41.88 5.55
N ASN A 4 22.45 42.73 4.75
CA ASN A 4 21.74 43.61 3.81
C ASN A 4 21.03 42.85 2.68
N LEU A 5 21.53 41.67 2.32
CA LEU A 5 20.90 40.81 1.31
C LEU A 5 19.69 40.06 1.88
N GLY A 6 19.70 39.77 3.19
CA GLY A 6 18.54 39.21 3.91
C GLY A 6 17.41 40.23 4.03
N ILE A 7 17.71 41.46 4.46
CA ILE A 7 16.73 42.55 4.62
C ILE A 7 16.03 42.91 3.30
N THR A 8 16.79 42.95 2.19
CA THR A 8 16.22 43.25 0.86
C THR A 8 15.32 42.14 0.33
N LYS A 9 15.64 40.87 0.62
CA LYS A 9 14.77 39.73 0.29
C LYS A 9 13.49 39.71 1.14
N ASP A 10 13.60 39.94 2.45
CA ASP A 10 12.46 40.00 3.36
C ASP A 10 11.47 41.10 2.93
N ASN A 11 11.97 42.29 2.56
CA ASN A 11 11.14 43.39 2.05
C ASN A 11 10.42 43.03 0.74
N MET A 12 11.09 42.29 -0.16
CA MET A 12 10.46 41.80 -1.39
C MET A 12 9.34 40.80 -1.07
N TYR A 13 9.54 39.89 -0.12
CA TYR A 13 8.51 38.94 0.28
C TYR A 13 7.32 39.61 0.96
N LEU A 14 7.56 40.62 1.80
CA LEU A 14 6.50 41.42 2.41
C LEU A 14 5.65 42.14 1.35
N SER A 15 6.27 42.66 0.29
CA SER A 15 5.54 43.27 -0.84
C SER A 15 4.69 42.27 -1.62
N VAL A 16 5.18 41.03 -1.81
CA VAL A 16 4.39 39.95 -2.43
C VAL A 16 3.24 39.51 -1.52
N SER A 17 3.46 39.42 -0.21
CA SER A 17 2.40 39.14 0.77
C SER A 17 1.28 40.16 0.71
N ASP A 18 1.61 41.45 0.64
CA ASP A 18 0.64 42.54 0.52
C ASP A 18 -0.18 42.42 -0.78
N SER A 19 0.50 42.04 -1.87
CA SER A 19 -0.15 41.74 -3.16
C SER A 19 -1.11 40.56 -3.07
N CYS A 20 -0.83 39.52 -2.29
CA CYS A 20 -1.75 38.40 -2.08
C CYS A 20 -3.03 38.82 -1.32
N LEU A 21 -2.91 39.71 -0.35
CA LEU A 21 -4.02 40.11 0.53
C LEU A 21 -4.91 41.18 -0.11
N ASN A 22 -4.31 42.15 -0.81
CA ASN A 22 -5.01 43.37 -1.22
C ASN A 22 -5.37 43.45 -2.72
N LEU A 23 -4.96 42.49 -3.55
CA LEU A 23 -5.37 42.47 -4.96
C LEU A 23 -6.88 42.17 -5.12
N SER A 24 -7.54 43.03 -5.89
CA SER A 24 -8.92 42.83 -6.36
C SER A 24 -9.06 41.60 -7.25
N ASN A 25 -10.25 40.97 -7.23
CA ASN A 25 -10.61 39.80 -8.04
C ASN A 25 -10.46 40.03 -9.56
N LYS A 26 -10.41 41.28 -10.02
CA LYS A 26 -10.09 41.62 -11.42
C LYS A 26 -8.73 41.03 -11.88
N TYR A 27 -7.81 40.84 -10.95
CA TYR A 27 -6.47 40.30 -11.19
C TYR A 27 -6.31 38.87 -10.66
N LYS A 28 -7.38 38.07 -10.68
CA LYS A 28 -7.42 36.71 -10.11
C LYS A 28 -6.22 35.85 -10.49
N ARG A 29 -5.85 35.80 -11.79
CA ARG A 29 -4.68 35.03 -12.24
C ARG A 29 -3.37 35.49 -11.58
N GLY A 30 -3.16 36.80 -11.46
CA GLY A 30 -1.99 37.36 -10.78
C GLY A 30 -1.97 37.02 -9.28
N LYS A 31 -3.15 37.07 -8.64
CA LYS A 31 -3.33 36.68 -7.23
C LYS A 31 -2.98 35.20 -7.01
N LEU A 32 -3.46 34.29 -7.86
CA LEU A 32 -3.13 32.87 -7.80
C LEU A 32 -1.62 32.62 -7.99
N THR A 33 -0.99 33.29 -8.96
CA THR A 33 0.46 33.22 -9.17
C THR A 33 1.24 33.76 -7.96
N ALA A 34 0.77 34.83 -7.31
CA ALA A 34 1.41 35.37 -6.12
C ALA A 34 1.40 34.38 -4.95
N TYR A 35 0.25 33.71 -4.71
CA TYR A 35 0.16 32.60 -3.73
C TYR A 35 1.12 31.46 -4.05
N GLN A 36 1.23 31.09 -5.33
CA GLN A 36 2.18 30.05 -5.74
C GLN A 36 3.63 30.47 -5.49
N LEU A 37 4.02 31.68 -5.89
CA LEU A 37 5.39 32.18 -5.76
C LEU A 37 5.82 32.33 -4.30
N ILE A 38 4.93 32.81 -3.41
CA ILE A 38 5.27 32.94 -1.99
C ILE A 38 5.50 31.56 -1.34
N CYS A 39 4.68 30.57 -1.70
CA CYS A 39 4.88 29.19 -1.24
C CYS A 39 6.22 28.63 -1.75
N GLN A 40 6.53 28.79 -3.04
CA GLN A 40 7.80 28.30 -3.61
C GLN A 40 9.03 28.98 -3.02
N ALA A 41 8.92 30.27 -2.68
CA ALA A 41 10.03 31.03 -2.11
C ALA A 41 10.33 30.65 -0.65
N LEU A 42 9.29 30.44 0.15
CA LEU A 42 9.43 30.19 1.60
C LEU A 42 9.46 28.71 1.97
N LEU A 43 8.94 27.82 1.14
CA LEU A 43 8.95 26.37 1.35
C LEU A 43 10.12 25.71 0.63
N ARG A 44 11.33 26.08 1.05
CA ARG A 44 12.58 25.48 0.62
C ARG A 44 13.48 25.25 1.83
N ARG A 45 14.54 24.48 1.64
CA ARG A 45 15.63 24.41 2.63
C ARG A 45 16.31 25.78 2.68
N HIS A 46 16.32 26.39 3.85
CA HIS A 46 17.01 27.66 4.08
C HIS A 46 18.31 27.40 4.83
N GLU A 47 19.41 27.98 4.35
CA GLU A 47 20.69 27.95 5.06
C GLU A 47 20.64 28.83 6.32
N VAL A 48 19.88 29.93 6.26
CA VAL A 48 19.57 30.82 7.38
C VAL A 48 18.06 30.90 7.50
N MET A 49 17.53 30.63 8.69
CA MET A 49 16.09 30.63 8.92
C MET A 49 15.48 32.01 8.63
N PRO A 50 14.29 32.07 7.99
CA PRO A 50 13.57 33.32 7.78
C PRO A 50 13.26 34.03 9.10
N SER A 51 13.19 35.35 9.08
CA SER A 51 12.85 36.15 10.25
C SER A 51 11.43 35.83 10.77
N GLN A 52 11.23 35.97 12.08
CA GLN A 52 9.92 35.69 12.70
C GLN A 52 8.80 36.55 12.11
N GLN A 53 9.10 37.81 11.78
CA GLN A 53 8.14 38.73 11.14
C GLN A 53 7.72 38.24 9.75
N LEU A 54 8.67 37.74 8.96
CA LEU A 54 8.38 37.19 7.64
C LEU A 54 7.56 35.89 7.75
N LEU A 55 7.89 35.00 8.69
CA LEU A 55 7.13 33.79 8.94
C LEU A 55 5.69 34.09 9.40
N SER A 56 5.50 35.04 10.32
CA SER A 56 4.15 35.41 10.76
C SER A 56 3.32 35.98 9.62
N GLN A 57 3.91 36.81 8.76
CA GLN A 57 3.19 37.34 7.59
C GLN A 57 2.88 36.25 6.58
N PHE A 58 3.80 35.31 6.38
CA PHE A 58 3.57 34.16 5.52
C PHE A 58 2.41 33.29 6.03
N TYR A 59 2.38 32.98 7.33
CA TYR A 59 1.30 32.20 7.92
C TYR A 59 -0.04 32.93 7.86
N LEU A 60 -0.06 34.25 8.04
CA LEU A 60 -1.26 35.05 7.82
C LEU A 60 -1.77 34.93 6.39
N VAL A 61 -0.90 35.07 5.39
CA VAL A 61 -1.25 34.90 3.96
C VAL A 61 -1.80 33.49 3.70
N LEU A 62 -1.18 32.44 4.25
CA LEU A 62 -1.66 31.07 4.11
C LEU A 62 -3.04 30.88 4.77
N HIS A 63 -3.21 31.33 6.02
CA HIS A 63 -4.49 31.25 6.74
C HIS A 63 -5.62 31.95 5.96
N THR A 64 -5.42 33.21 5.57
CA THR A 64 -6.41 33.96 4.79
C THR A 64 -6.76 33.26 3.46
N GLY A 65 -5.77 32.67 2.79
CA GLY A 65 -5.99 31.96 1.55
C GLY A 65 -6.68 30.59 1.70
N LEU A 66 -6.37 29.85 2.77
CA LEU A 66 -6.97 28.52 3.04
C LEU A 66 -8.42 28.63 3.52
N VAL A 67 -8.78 29.71 4.21
CA VAL A 67 -10.14 29.99 4.69
C VAL A 67 -10.96 30.78 3.65
N SER A 68 -10.34 31.19 2.54
CA SER A 68 -10.99 31.93 1.46
C SER A 68 -12.21 31.19 0.88
N ALA A 69 -13.25 31.96 0.54
CA ALA A 69 -14.39 31.44 -0.22
C ALA A 69 -14.04 31.11 -1.69
N ASP A 70 -12.90 31.59 -2.20
CA ASP A 70 -12.42 31.28 -3.55
C ASP A 70 -11.65 29.95 -3.55
N GLN A 71 -12.31 28.89 -4.00
CA GLN A 71 -11.76 27.53 -4.06
C GLN A 71 -10.50 27.43 -4.92
N ASP A 72 -10.30 28.32 -5.91
CA ASP A 72 -9.07 28.30 -6.72
C ASP A 72 -7.84 28.68 -5.89
N ILE A 73 -8.01 29.59 -4.92
CA ILE A 73 -6.94 29.98 -4.00
C ILE A 73 -6.59 28.79 -3.08
N VAL A 74 -7.62 28.15 -2.51
CA VAL A 74 -7.46 26.96 -1.66
C VAL A 74 -6.75 25.84 -2.44
N ASN A 75 -7.15 25.60 -3.69
CA ASN A 75 -6.54 24.61 -4.57
C ASN A 75 -5.07 24.93 -4.87
N VAL A 76 -4.72 26.18 -5.15
CA VAL A 76 -3.30 26.59 -5.33
C VAL A 76 -2.51 26.31 -4.06
N LEU A 77 -3.02 26.69 -2.90
CA LEU A 77 -2.32 26.51 -1.64
C LEU A 77 -2.14 25.03 -1.27
N ILE A 78 -3.17 24.21 -1.38
CA ILE A 78 -3.03 22.77 -1.11
C ILE A 78 -2.05 22.10 -2.07
N ARG A 79 -2.07 22.47 -3.35
CA ARG A 79 -1.15 21.94 -4.37
C ARG A 79 0.31 22.34 -4.14
N ASP A 80 0.57 23.63 -3.92
CA ASP A 80 1.93 24.18 -3.93
C ASP A 80 2.56 24.25 -2.52
N CYS A 81 1.74 24.31 -1.45
CA CYS A 81 2.19 24.44 -0.06
C CYS A 81 2.10 23.14 0.74
N GLY A 82 0.95 22.47 0.67
CA GLY A 82 0.51 21.47 1.63
C GLY A 82 1.55 20.39 1.99
N PRO A 83 2.00 19.56 1.04
CA PRO A 83 2.95 18.48 1.31
C PRO A 83 4.31 18.95 1.87
N LYS A 84 4.72 20.18 1.53
CA LYS A 84 6.05 20.70 1.87
C LYS A 84 6.09 21.37 3.25
N LEU A 85 5.01 22.03 3.65
CA LEU A 85 4.96 22.83 4.87
C LEU A 85 5.30 22.01 6.11
N PHE A 86 4.64 20.87 6.28
CA PHE A 86 4.83 20.01 7.45
C PHE A 86 6.09 19.13 7.36
N THR A 87 6.67 18.99 6.17
CA THR A 87 7.93 18.27 5.95
C THR A 87 9.15 19.14 6.29
N LEU A 88 9.10 20.45 5.96
CA LEU A 88 10.20 21.38 6.20
C LEU A 88 10.30 21.87 7.65
N SER A 89 9.28 21.59 8.47
CA SER A 89 9.26 21.91 9.91
C SER A 89 9.61 23.37 10.21
N LEU A 90 9.06 24.32 9.43
CA LEU A 90 9.23 25.74 9.72
C LEU A 90 8.66 26.07 11.12
N PRO A 91 9.31 26.94 11.91
CA PRO A 91 8.86 27.25 13.26
C PRO A 91 7.41 27.75 13.30
N GLY A 92 6.54 27.06 14.03
CA GLY A 92 5.13 27.44 14.17
C GLY A 92 4.21 26.98 13.04
N CYS A 93 4.67 26.17 12.08
CA CYS A 93 3.84 25.72 10.96
C CYS A 93 2.57 24.94 11.38
N LEU A 94 2.61 24.26 12.53
CA LEU A 94 1.47 23.52 13.07
C LEU A 94 0.31 24.41 13.52
N LEU A 95 0.54 25.73 13.67
CA LEU A 95 -0.55 26.67 13.91
C LEU A 95 -1.61 26.61 12.79
N LEU A 96 -1.21 26.26 11.56
CA LEU A 96 -2.12 26.15 10.42
C LEU A 96 -2.73 24.75 10.25
N ALA A 97 -2.51 23.81 11.19
CA ALA A 97 -2.96 22.42 11.02
C ALA A 97 -4.47 22.33 10.76
N LEU A 98 -5.30 23.07 11.50
CA LEU A 98 -6.75 23.08 11.29
C LEU A 98 -7.16 23.67 9.94
N ASP A 99 -6.52 24.76 9.51
CA ASP A 99 -6.78 25.38 8.20
C ASP A 99 -6.54 24.37 7.07
N PHE A 100 -5.41 23.66 7.14
CA PHE A 100 -5.05 22.63 6.17
C PHE A 100 -5.97 21.42 6.21
N ILE A 101 -6.37 20.96 7.40
CA ILE A 101 -7.30 19.84 7.54
C ILE A 101 -8.67 20.20 6.97
N LYS A 102 -9.19 21.40 7.26
CA LYS A 102 -10.46 21.90 6.72
C LYS A 102 -10.41 22.02 5.20
N ALA A 103 -9.36 22.64 4.66
CA ALA A 103 -9.16 22.79 3.22
C ALA A 103 -9.04 21.42 2.50
N ALA A 104 -8.26 20.49 3.05
CA ALA A 104 -8.13 19.14 2.51
C ALA A 104 -9.47 18.38 2.55
N GLY A 105 -10.22 18.48 3.66
CA GLY A 105 -11.54 17.86 3.82
C GLY A 105 -12.56 18.37 2.80
N SER A 106 -12.54 19.67 2.49
CA SER A 106 -13.35 20.27 1.42
C SER A 106 -13.03 19.67 0.05
N ILE A 107 -11.74 19.59 -0.29
CA ILE A 107 -11.27 19.03 -1.57
C ILE A 107 -11.63 17.54 -1.71
N ILE A 108 -11.42 16.73 -0.67
CA ILE A 108 -11.74 15.30 -0.68
C ILE A 108 -13.25 15.08 -0.85
N SER A 109 -14.06 15.97 -0.27
CA SER A 109 -15.53 15.90 -0.33
C SER A 109 -16.12 16.50 -1.60
N ALA A 110 -15.32 17.18 -2.42
CA ALA A 110 -15.79 17.77 -3.67
C ALA A 110 -16.25 16.70 -4.66
N VAL A 111 -17.39 16.99 -5.32
CA VAL A 111 -17.99 16.10 -6.32
C VAL A 111 -17.18 16.11 -7.62
N ASP A 112 -16.58 17.24 -7.98
CA ASP A 112 -15.69 17.34 -9.13
C ASP A 112 -14.31 16.73 -8.79
N TYR A 113 -13.85 15.83 -9.65
CA TYR A 113 -12.62 15.06 -9.48
C TYR A 113 -11.53 15.40 -10.49
N LYS A 114 -11.80 16.27 -11.49
CA LYS A 114 -10.82 16.56 -12.56
C LYS A 114 -9.90 17.74 -12.28
N GLU A 115 -10.34 18.69 -11.47
CA GLU A 115 -9.63 19.96 -11.26
C GLU A 115 -8.91 20.11 -9.90
N PRO A 116 -9.40 19.55 -8.76
CA PRO A 116 -8.78 19.84 -7.47
C PRO A 116 -7.54 18.97 -7.17
N PRO A 117 -6.60 19.46 -6.34
CA PRO A 117 -5.36 18.76 -5.99
C PRO A 117 -5.61 17.68 -4.91
N ARG A 118 -6.37 16.64 -5.28
CA ARG A 118 -6.86 15.61 -4.35
C ARG A 118 -5.72 14.79 -3.74
N ALA A 119 -4.67 14.49 -4.52
CA ALA A 119 -3.52 13.73 -4.02
C ALA A 119 -2.74 14.52 -2.98
N GLU A 120 -2.53 15.81 -3.22
CA GLU A 120 -1.85 16.72 -2.31
C GLU A 120 -2.70 16.96 -1.04
N ALA A 121 -4.03 17.09 -1.17
CA ALA A 121 -4.94 17.19 -0.03
C ALA A 121 -4.83 15.99 0.91
N VAL A 122 -4.83 14.77 0.36
CA VAL A 122 -4.65 13.55 1.17
C VAL A 122 -3.22 13.47 1.73
N THR A 123 -2.21 13.91 0.97
CA THR A 123 -0.81 13.95 1.43
C THR A 123 -0.63 14.87 2.64
N VAL A 124 -1.33 16.03 2.67
CA VAL A 124 -1.35 16.93 3.82
C VAL A 124 -1.84 16.21 5.07
N LEU A 125 -2.97 15.50 4.97
CA LEU A 125 -3.52 14.72 6.09
C LEU A 125 -2.53 13.64 6.56
N GLY A 126 -1.94 12.90 5.62
CA GLY A 126 -0.93 11.88 5.94
C GLY A 126 0.30 12.45 6.64
N SER A 127 0.74 13.66 6.26
CA SER A 127 1.90 14.33 6.88
C SER A 127 1.67 14.73 8.34
N LEU A 128 0.41 14.94 8.74
CA LEU A 128 0.03 15.33 10.10
C LEU A 128 -0.17 14.12 11.03
N LEU A 129 -0.32 12.93 10.47
CA LEU A 129 -0.77 11.73 11.18
C LEU A 129 0.18 11.27 12.31
N CYS A 130 1.48 11.52 12.17
CA CYS A 130 2.48 11.10 13.14
C CYS A 130 2.65 12.08 14.31
N TYR A 131 2.24 13.34 14.17
CA TYR A 131 2.45 14.34 15.21
C TYR A 131 1.72 14.02 16.53
N PRO A 132 0.45 13.53 16.54
CA PRO A 132 -0.27 13.20 17.78
C PRO A 132 0.44 12.23 18.72
N TYR A 133 1.43 11.48 18.26
CA TYR A 133 2.21 10.56 19.09
C TYR A 133 3.32 11.26 19.89
N TYR A 134 3.78 12.43 19.45
CA TYR A 134 4.91 13.15 20.07
C TYR A 134 4.48 14.36 20.89
N MET A 135 3.27 14.87 20.66
CA MET A 135 2.76 16.05 21.36
C MET A 135 1.36 15.77 21.93
N PRO A 136 1.16 15.88 23.25
CA PRO A 136 -0.15 15.65 23.88
C PRO A 136 -1.21 16.67 23.45
N GLU A 137 -0.80 17.92 23.25
CA GLU A 137 -1.67 19.05 22.85
C GLU A 137 -1.02 19.86 21.73
N PHE A 138 -1.86 20.45 20.88
CA PHE A 138 -1.46 21.21 19.70
C PHE A 138 -2.00 22.63 19.76
N PRO A 139 -1.15 23.67 19.82
CA PRO A 139 -1.60 25.02 19.53
C PRO A 139 -1.90 25.12 18.03
N ALA A 140 -3.14 25.48 17.69
CA ALA A 140 -3.59 25.70 16.33
C ALA A 140 -4.45 26.97 16.25
N LEU A 141 -4.48 27.61 15.08
CA LEU A 141 -5.40 28.68 14.78
C LEU A 141 -6.75 28.09 14.40
N GLU A 142 -7.81 28.60 15.02
CA GLU A 142 -9.18 28.29 14.61
C GLU A 142 -9.48 28.96 13.27
N PRO A 143 -9.89 28.21 12.22
CA PRO A 143 -10.06 28.76 10.87
C PRO A 143 -11.00 29.97 10.79
N GLU A 144 -12.07 30.00 11.59
CA GLU A 144 -13.10 31.05 11.53
C GLU A 144 -12.74 32.30 12.33
N THR A 145 -12.07 32.15 13.47
CA THR A 145 -11.87 33.24 14.43
C THR A 145 -10.43 33.71 14.52
N MET A 146 -9.47 32.96 13.95
CA MET A 146 -8.03 33.17 14.07
C MET A 146 -7.53 33.17 15.55
N ASN A 147 -8.34 32.64 16.48
CA ASN A 147 -7.92 32.46 17.86
C ASN A 147 -7.01 31.23 17.99
N VAL A 148 -6.05 31.30 18.91
CA VAL A 148 -5.21 30.15 19.24
C VAL A 148 -5.98 29.24 20.18
N VAL A 149 -6.17 27.99 19.75
CA VAL A 149 -6.81 26.93 20.53
C VAL A 149 -5.82 25.78 20.75
N ASN A 150 -5.90 25.14 21.91
CA ASN A 150 -5.14 23.92 22.19
C ASN A 150 -6.02 22.71 21.89
N ILE A 151 -5.60 21.89 20.92
CA ILE A 151 -6.32 20.70 20.49
C ILE A 151 -5.66 19.48 21.13
N PRO A 152 -6.42 18.63 21.85
CA PRO A 152 -5.92 17.34 22.31
C PRO A 152 -5.48 16.46 21.13
N SER A 153 -4.35 15.76 21.29
CA SER A 153 -3.80 14.83 20.30
C SER A 153 -4.80 13.82 19.76
N VAL A 154 -5.64 13.25 20.64
CA VAL A 154 -6.69 12.29 20.27
C VAL A 154 -7.70 12.91 19.31
N GLN A 155 -8.17 14.13 19.61
CA GLN A 155 -9.13 14.83 18.76
C GLN A 155 -8.54 15.17 17.39
N LEU A 156 -7.29 15.66 17.35
CA LEU A 156 -6.60 15.95 16.09
C LEU A 156 -6.44 14.69 15.24
N LYS A 157 -6.05 13.58 15.87
CA LYS A 157 -5.88 12.29 15.22
C LYS A 157 -7.21 11.77 14.64
N ASP A 158 -8.30 11.84 15.41
CA ASP A 158 -9.61 11.40 14.94
C ASP A 158 -10.07 12.19 13.71
N LEU A 159 -9.90 13.52 13.73
CA LEU A 159 -10.25 14.40 12.61
C LEU A 159 -9.49 14.02 11.33
N ILE A 160 -8.17 13.76 11.44
CA ILE A 160 -7.33 13.35 10.32
C ILE A 160 -7.75 11.96 9.82
N LEU A 161 -7.96 11.01 10.75
CA LEU A 161 -8.30 9.62 10.43
C LEU A 161 -9.65 9.50 9.72
N ASP A 162 -10.66 10.26 10.13
CA ASP A 162 -11.98 10.22 9.48
C ASP A 162 -11.91 10.61 8.01
N LEU A 163 -11.11 11.63 7.69
CA LEU A 163 -10.88 12.05 6.31
C LEU A 163 -10.04 11.03 5.52
N LEU A 164 -9.00 10.46 6.14
CA LEU A 164 -8.16 9.43 5.49
C LEU A 164 -8.93 8.14 5.21
N LEU A 165 -9.75 7.67 6.16
CA LEU A 165 -10.59 6.50 6.00
C LEU A 165 -11.65 6.73 4.91
N LYS A 166 -12.31 7.90 4.92
CA LYS A 166 -13.23 8.30 3.85
C LYS A 166 -12.55 8.29 2.48
N ALA A 167 -11.35 8.87 2.37
CA ALA A 167 -10.58 8.87 1.13
C ALA A 167 -10.19 7.44 0.70
N GLY A 168 -9.69 6.60 1.61
CA GLY A 168 -9.34 5.21 1.29
C GLY A 168 -10.52 4.39 0.77
N LYS A 169 -11.73 4.65 1.28
CA LYS A 169 -12.98 3.98 0.87
C LYS A 169 -13.52 4.48 -0.47
N ARG A 170 -13.60 5.81 -0.66
CA ARG A 170 -14.48 6.41 -1.68
C ARG A 170 -13.76 7.28 -2.72
N GLU A 171 -12.47 7.54 -2.58
CA GLU A 171 -11.73 8.44 -3.47
C GLU A 171 -11.67 7.92 -4.92
N PRO A 172 -12.17 8.67 -5.92
CA PRO A 172 -12.13 8.26 -7.32
C PRO A 172 -10.75 8.41 -7.96
N ALA A 173 -9.93 9.38 -7.53
CA ALA A 173 -8.62 9.61 -8.13
C ALA A 173 -7.61 8.56 -7.65
N GLY A 174 -7.13 7.71 -8.57
CA GLY A 174 -6.25 6.59 -8.23
C GLY A 174 -5.00 6.98 -7.43
N LEU A 175 -4.34 8.08 -7.78
CA LEU A 175 -3.16 8.57 -7.04
C LEU A 175 -3.53 9.00 -5.62
N ALA A 176 -4.60 9.79 -5.44
CA ALA A 176 -5.05 10.23 -4.13
C ALA A 176 -5.47 9.05 -3.25
N ARG A 177 -6.13 8.05 -3.83
CA ARG A 177 -6.48 6.81 -3.13
C ARG A 177 -5.26 5.99 -2.72
N CYS A 178 -4.23 5.90 -3.54
CA CYS A 178 -2.95 5.29 -3.15
C CYS A 178 -2.38 5.99 -1.91
N VAL A 179 -2.33 7.33 -1.90
CA VAL A 179 -1.83 8.10 -0.75
C VAL A 179 -2.68 7.84 0.50
N ALA A 180 -4.01 7.77 0.35
CA ALA A 180 -4.93 7.50 1.46
C ALA A 180 -4.67 6.11 2.06
N VAL A 181 -4.61 5.08 1.22
CA VAL A 181 -4.35 3.68 1.61
C VAL A 181 -2.99 3.57 2.31
N SER A 182 -1.94 4.19 1.76
CA SER A 182 -0.62 4.23 2.42
C SER A 182 -0.66 4.94 3.77
N SER A 183 -1.37 6.07 3.88
CA SER A 183 -1.48 6.82 5.14
C SER A 183 -2.25 6.04 6.21
N VAL A 184 -3.32 5.34 5.83
CA VAL A 184 -4.05 4.43 6.73
C VAL A 184 -3.15 3.29 7.20
N ALA A 185 -2.31 2.74 6.33
CA ALA A 185 -1.34 1.71 6.72
C ALA A 185 -0.27 2.24 7.69
N ILE A 186 0.23 3.46 7.47
CA ILE A 186 1.15 4.13 8.41
C ILE A 186 0.48 4.32 9.78
N PHE A 187 -0.80 4.72 9.80
CA PHE A 187 -1.58 4.79 11.04
C PHE A 187 -1.55 3.44 11.77
N LEU A 188 -1.94 2.36 11.10
CA LEU A 188 -1.95 1.02 11.68
C LEU A 188 -0.57 0.59 12.16
N TYR A 189 0.48 0.88 11.38
CA TYR A 189 1.85 0.57 11.74
C TYR A 189 2.28 1.32 13.01
N CYS A 190 1.94 2.61 13.12
CA CYS A 190 2.21 3.41 14.32
C CYS A 190 1.42 2.90 15.54
N GLU A 191 0.15 2.53 15.38
CA GLU A 191 -0.64 1.95 16.47
C GLU A 191 -0.04 0.66 17.01
N LEU A 192 0.37 -0.23 16.10
CA LEU A 192 1.01 -1.49 16.46
C LEU A 192 2.37 -1.21 17.12
N THR A 193 3.15 -0.27 16.56
CA THR A 193 4.49 0.09 17.08
C THR A 193 4.45 0.70 18.49
N HIS A 194 3.45 1.52 18.81
CA HIS A 194 3.32 2.17 20.10
C HIS A 194 2.34 1.45 21.06
N SER A 195 1.67 0.40 20.60
CA SER A 195 0.66 -0.35 21.36
C SER A 195 -0.45 0.54 21.93
N THR A 196 -0.84 1.60 21.20
CA THR A 196 -1.87 2.57 21.61
C THR A 196 -3.31 2.09 21.33
N LEU A 197 -3.47 1.13 20.42
CA LEU A 197 -4.72 0.42 20.11
C LEU A 197 -5.94 1.31 19.85
N HIS A 198 -5.82 2.27 18.93
CA HIS A 198 -6.91 3.16 18.55
C HIS A 198 -8.17 2.41 18.06
N SER A 199 -9.36 2.90 18.41
CA SER A 199 -10.67 2.28 18.11
C SER A 199 -10.91 2.01 16.62
N LYS A 200 -10.35 2.86 15.75
CA LYS A 200 -10.46 2.77 14.28
C LYS A 200 -9.49 1.79 13.61
N MET A 201 -8.66 1.05 14.36
CA MET A 201 -7.71 0.09 13.76
C MET A 201 -8.41 -0.98 12.90
N LYS A 202 -9.53 -1.55 13.39
CA LYS A 202 -10.29 -2.54 12.62
C LYS A 202 -10.80 -1.97 11.30
N GLU A 203 -11.30 -0.74 11.32
CA GLU A 203 -11.77 -0.05 10.13
C GLU A 203 -10.63 0.22 9.15
N GLY A 204 -9.46 0.66 9.64
CA GLY A 204 -8.27 0.86 8.81
C GLY A 204 -7.84 -0.42 8.09
N ILE A 205 -7.83 -1.56 8.78
CA ILE A 205 -7.52 -2.86 8.17
C ILE A 205 -8.55 -3.19 7.07
N ASN A 206 -9.84 -2.98 7.34
CA ASN A 206 -10.89 -3.22 6.34
C ASN A 206 -10.72 -2.33 5.10
N VAL A 207 -10.26 -1.08 5.25
CA VAL A 207 -9.94 -0.19 4.12
C VAL A 207 -8.82 -0.78 3.26
N LEU A 208 -7.74 -1.30 3.87
CA LEU A 208 -6.66 -1.96 3.13
C LEU A 208 -7.16 -3.22 2.41
N LEU A 209 -7.96 -4.06 3.09
CA LEU A 209 -8.52 -5.28 2.49
C LEU A 209 -9.48 -4.96 1.34
N GLY A 210 -10.34 -3.96 1.47
CA GLY A 210 -11.22 -3.50 0.39
C GLY A 210 -10.43 -2.94 -0.79
N ALA A 211 -9.30 -2.26 -0.54
CA ALA A 211 -8.44 -1.70 -1.58
C ALA A 211 -7.78 -2.78 -2.47
N LEU A 212 -7.62 -4.02 -2.00
CA LEU A 212 -7.13 -5.16 -2.81
C LEU A 212 -8.02 -5.43 -4.03
N MET A 213 -9.32 -5.16 -3.91
CA MET A 213 -10.33 -5.41 -4.96
C MET A 213 -10.56 -4.19 -5.87
N CYS A 214 -9.75 -3.13 -5.73
CA CYS A 214 -9.90 -1.95 -6.57
C CYS A 214 -9.65 -2.25 -8.06
N VAL A 215 -10.49 -1.68 -8.92
CA VAL A 215 -10.32 -1.73 -10.38
C VAL A 215 -8.96 -1.19 -10.80
N ASN A 216 -8.49 -0.13 -10.13
CA ASN A 216 -7.16 0.41 -10.35
C ASN A 216 -6.09 -0.50 -9.74
N LYS A 217 -5.35 -1.21 -10.62
CA LYS A 217 -4.31 -2.17 -10.23
C LYS A 217 -3.17 -1.54 -9.42
N LYS A 218 -2.90 -0.24 -9.58
CA LYS A 218 -1.90 0.48 -8.75
C LYS A 218 -2.36 0.62 -7.30
N VAL A 219 -3.65 0.90 -7.07
CA VAL A 219 -4.24 0.96 -5.73
C VAL A 219 -4.20 -0.41 -5.06
N ALA A 220 -4.61 -1.46 -5.79
CA ALA A 220 -4.54 -2.83 -5.30
C ALA A 220 -3.09 -3.26 -4.97
N LYS A 221 -2.12 -2.85 -5.80
CA LYS A 221 -0.70 -3.08 -5.52
C LYS A 221 -0.25 -2.37 -4.24
N VAL A 222 -0.56 -1.08 -4.08
CA VAL A 222 -0.22 -0.33 -2.87
C VAL A 222 -0.83 -0.98 -1.63
N ALA A 223 -2.11 -1.37 -1.69
CA ALA A 223 -2.76 -2.10 -0.59
C ALA A 223 -2.04 -3.41 -0.24
N THR A 224 -1.58 -4.16 -1.26
CA THR A 224 -0.80 -5.39 -1.07
C THR A 224 0.52 -5.11 -0.37
N ASP A 225 1.28 -4.11 -0.83
CA ASP A 225 2.56 -3.73 -0.25
C ASP A 225 2.39 -3.21 1.19
N MET A 226 1.30 -2.47 1.45
CA MET A 226 0.97 -1.97 2.79
C MET A 226 0.54 -3.08 3.76
N LEU A 227 -0.21 -4.09 3.30
CA LEU A 227 -0.51 -5.27 4.11
C LEU A 227 0.74 -6.11 4.38
N LEU A 228 1.67 -6.19 3.43
CA LEU A 228 2.96 -6.84 3.65
C LEU A 228 3.78 -6.09 4.72
N LEU A 229 3.79 -4.75 4.70
CA LEU A 229 4.44 -3.94 5.74
C LEU A 229 3.89 -4.24 7.15
N LEU A 230 2.58 -4.45 7.29
CA LEU A 230 1.97 -4.78 8.59
C LEU A 230 2.36 -6.16 9.11
N CYS A 231 2.89 -7.04 8.25
CA CYS A 231 3.36 -8.38 8.64
C CYS A 231 4.51 -8.32 9.65
N ASP A 232 5.29 -7.23 9.67
CA ASP A 232 6.35 -6.97 10.65
C ASP A 232 5.85 -6.99 12.11
N HIS A 233 4.56 -6.71 12.32
CA HIS A 233 3.91 -6.65 13.64
C HIS A 233 2.84 -7.73 13.82
N VAL A 234 3.01 -8.90 13.21
CA VAL A 234 2.04 -10.02 13.30
C VAL A 234 1.68 -10.35 14.75
N ASP A 235 2.65 -10.37 15.66
CA ASP A 235 2.47 -10.76 17.06
C ASP A 235 1.55 -9.75 17.77
N ARG A 236 1.83 -8.45 17.61
CA ARG A 236 1.02 -7.37 18.20
C ARG A 236 -0.38 -7.32 17.60
N LEU A 237 -0.49 -7.63 16.30
CA LEU A 237 -1.78 -7.70 15.63
C LEU A 237 -2.61 -8.89 16.15
N GLN A 238 -1.96 -10.00 16.50
CA GLN A 238 -2.59 -11.15 17.12
C GLN A 238 -3.04 -10.83 18.55
N ASP A 239 -2.25 -10.09 19.32
CA ASP A 239 -2.65 -9.61 20.67
C ASP A 239 -3.90 -8.72 20.60
N TYR A 240 -3.95 -7.82 19.61
CA TYR A 240 -5.11 -6.96 19.39
C TYR A 240 -6.35 -7.74 18.92
N HIS A 241 -6.19 -8.64 17.95
CA HIS A 241 -7.28 -9.46 17.44
C HIS A 241 -6.73 -10.80 16.89
N PRO A 242 -6.84 -11.92 17.64
CA PRO A 242 -6.14 -13.17 17.32
C PRO A 242 -6.37 -13.72 15.92
N GLN A 243 -7.59 -13.58 15.40
CA GLN A 243 -7.97 -14.08 14.07
C GLN A 243 -7.59 -13.14 12.91
N MET A 244 -6.99 -11.97 13.19
CA MET A 244 -6.76 -10.95 12.16
C MET A 244 -5.70 -11.35 11.13
N PRO A 245 -4.53 -11.91 11.52
CA PRO A 245 -3.54 -12.40 10.54
C PRO A 245 -4.14 -13.42 9.57
N LYS A 246 -4.94 -14.36 10.09
CA LYS A 246 -5.68 -15.35 9.31
C LYS A 246 -6.64 -14.69 8.32
N LYS A 247 -7.45 -13.73 8.78
CA LYS A 247 -8.38 -12.97 7.93
C LYS A 247 -7.67 -12.21 6.80
N ILE A 248 -6.55 -11.56 7.08
CA ILE A 248 -5.76 -10.85 6.06
C ILE A 248 -5.26 -11.84 5.01
N THR A 249 -4.67 -12.96 5.45
CA THR A 249 -4.15 -14.01 4.56
C THR A 249 -5.24 -14.58 3.66
N GLU A 250 -6.40 -14.92 4.22
CA GLU A 250 -7.53 -15.47 3.46
C GLU A 250 -8.15 -14.45 2.49
N ALA A 251 -8.16 -13.16 2.86
CA ALA A 251 -8.61 -12.10 1.97
C ALA A 251 -7.71 -11.97 0.74
N ILE A 252 -6.38 -11.95 0.94
CA ILE A 252 -5.42 -11.93 -0.17
C ILE A 252 -5.58 -13.18 -1.05
N ALA A 253 -5.70 -14.36 -0.44
CA ALA A 253 -5.92 -15.62 -1.16
C ALA A 253 -7.20 -15.59 -2.03
N SER A 254 -8.29 -15.06 -1.47
CA SER A 254 -9.55 -14.90 -2.18
C SER A 254 -9.42 -13.92 -3.36
N THR A 255 -8.74 -12.78 -3.18
CA THR A 255 -8.49 -11.81 -4.24
C THR A 255 -7.67 -12.43 -5.38
N ILE A 256 -6.58 -13.13 -5.07
CA ILE A 256 -5.77 -13.83 -6.08
C ILE A 256 -6.63 -14.82 -6.88
N SER A 257 -7.47 -15.60 -6.19
CA SER A 257 -8.35 -16.57 -6.83
C SER A 257 -9.31 -15.93 -7.81
N ALA A 258 -9.90 -14.79 -7.44
CA ALA A 258 -10.80 -14.03 -8.29
C ALA A 258 -10.07 -13.49 -9.53
N LEU A 259 -8.87 -12.92 -9.36
CA LEU A 259 -8.07 -12.40 -10.47
C LEU A 259 -7.69 -13.50 -11.48
N ILE A 260 -7.27 -14.67 -10.98
CA ILE A 260 -6.96 -15.84 -11.84
C ILE A 260 -8.21 -16.33 -12.57
N ALA A 261 -9.37 -16.39 -11.88
CA ALA A 261 -10.61 -16.89 -12.45
C ALA A 261 -11.18 -16.00 -13.56
N THR A 262 -11.07 -14.68 -13.41
CA THR A 262 -11.69 -13.73 -14.35
C THR A 262 -10.88 -13.57 -15.64
N HIS A 263 -9.56 -13.79 -15.62
CA HIS A 263 -8.69 -13.35 -16.75
C HIS A 263 -7.82 -14.45 -17.41
N GLY A 264 -7.77 -15.68 -16.89
CA GLY A 264 -7.16 -16.82 -17.58
C GLY A 264 -5.76 -16.54 -18.19
N ALA A 265 -5.53 -16.97 -19.43
CA ALA A 265 -4.28 -16.76 -20.17
C ALA A 265 -4.12 -15.35 -20.80
N ALA A 266 -5.11 -14.46 -20.60
CA ALA A 266 -5.18 -13.13 -21.22
C ALA A 266 -4.89 -11.99 -20.22
N ASN A 267 -4.23 -12.28 -19.09
CA ASN A 267 -3.86 -11.27 -18.10
C ASN A 267 -2.88 -10.26 -18.71
N SER A 268 -3.14 -8.97 -18.46
CA SER A 268 -2.13 -7.93 -18.72
C SER A 268 -0.87 -8.18 -17.88
N ASP A 269 0.30 -7.76 -18.35
CA ASP A 269 1.54 -7.94 -17.60
C ASP A 269 1.53 -7.21 -16.25
N GLU A 270 0.80 -6.08 -16.14
CA GLU A 270 0.57 -5.38 -14.87
C GLU A 270 -0.22 -6.25 -13.88
N GLU A 271 -1.24 -6.96 -14.36
CA GLU A 271 -2.04 -7.87 -13.54
C GLU A 271 -1.27 -9.12 -13.13
N LYS A 272 -0.48 -9.71 -14.03
CA LYS A 272 0.43 -10.81 -13.67
C LYS A 272 1.39 -10.40 -12.55
N ARG A 273 2.00 -9.21 -12.66
CA ARG A 273 2.89 -8.66 -11.61
C ARG A 273 2.17 -8.41 -10.29
N LEU A 274 0.92 -7.92 -10.34
CA LEU A 274 0.08 -7.74 -9.15
C LEU A 274 -0.21 -9.08 -8.47
N ILE A 275 -0.63 -10.09 -9.23
CA ILE A 275 -0.91 -11.44 -8.71
C ILE A 275 0.34 -12.01 -8.02
N VAL A 276 1.51 -11.89 -8.65
CA VAL A 276 2.79 -12.31 -8.04
C VAL A 276 3.04 -11.56 -6.73
N SER A 277 2.88 -10.23 -6.71
CA SER A 277 3.03 -9.39 -5.51
C SER A 277 2.11 -9.86 -4.37
N MET A 278 0.85 -10.18 -4.68
CA MET A 278 -0.12 -10.69 -3.70
C MET A 278 0.24 -12.09 -3.20
N MET A 279 0.78 -12.97 -4.05
CA MET A 279 1.23 -14.30 -3.63
C MET A 279 2.40 -14.21 -2.63
N PHE A 280 3.39 -13.35 -2.90
CA PHE A 280 4.48 -13.11 -1.96
C PHE A 280 3.96 -12.57 -0.63
N ALA A 281 3.07 -11.59 -0.66
CA ALA A 281 2.46 -11.06 0.57
C ALA A 281 1.72 -12.14 1.36
N MET A 282 0.86 -12.92 0.70
CA MET A 282 0.12 -14.03 1.31
C MET A 282 1.04 -15.07 1.97
N VAL A 283 2.13 -15.43 1.31
CA VAL A 283 3.09 -16.41 1.84
C VAL A 283 3.86 -15.84 3.02
N GLU A 284 4.29 -14.58 2.99
CA GLU A 284 4.98 -13.95 4.13
C GLU A 284 4.11 -13.99 5.39
N TRP A 285 2.81 -13.69 5.26
CA TRP A 285 1.86 -13.83 6.37
C TRP A 285 1.81 -15.25 6.93
N CYS A 286 1.88 -16.27 6.07
CA CYS A 286 1.92 -17.67 6.53
C CYS A 286 3.22 -18.00 7.27
N LEU A 287 4.36 -17.46 6.83
CA LEU A 287 5.65 -17.75 7.46
C LEU A 287 5.79 -17.10 8.85
N LYS A 288 5.09 -16.01 9.08
CA LYS A 288 5.14 -15.23 10.34
C LYS A 288 4.07 -15.64 11.34
N MET A 289 3.00 -16.30 10.89
CA MET A 289 1.86 -16.68 11.74
C MET A 289 2.13 -17.99 12.51
N PRO A 290 1.62 -18.14 13.76
CA PRO A 290 1.68 -19.41 14.48
C PRO A 290 0.98 -20.55 13.75
N ILE A 291 1.60 -21.73 13.73
CA ILE A 291 1.09 -22.91 13.01
C ILE A 291 -0.31 -23.33 13.47
N GLN A 292 -0.65 -23.14 14.75
CA GLN A 292 -1.97 -23.45 15.30
C GLN A 292 -3.06 -22.63 14.61
N LEU A 293 -2.81 -21.34 14.36
CA LEU A 293 -3.76 -20.44 13.70
C LEU A 293 -3.88 -20.75 12.20
N LEU A 294 -2.79 -21.19 11.56
CA LEU A 294 -2.80 -21.64 10.17
C LEU A 294 -3.59 -22.94 9.96
N MET A 295 -3.49 -23.87 10.91
CA MET A 295 -4.14 -25.19 10.86
C MET A 295 -5.59 -25.15 11.32
N GLU A 296 -6.00 -24.15 12.10
CA GLU A 296 -7.36 -24.00 12.58
C GLU A 296 -8.36 -23.99 11.41
N THR A 297 -9.25 -24.98 11.41
CA THR A 297 -10.30 -25.13 10.39
C THR A 297 -11.40 -24.09 10.60
N THR A 298 -12.00 -23.66 9.50
CA THR A 298 -13.20 -22.80 9.50
C THR A 298 -14.45 -23.67 9.36
N ASP A 299 -15.64 -23.07 9.34
CA ASP A 299 -16.93 -23.77 9.12
C ASP A 299 -16.97 -24.63 7.84
N THR A 300 -16.04 -24.39 6.92
CA THR A 300 -15.87 -25.17 5.67
C THR A 300 -14.98 -26.40 5.81
N ASP A 301 -14.57 -26.74 7.04
CA ASP A 301 -13.60 -27.77 7.42
C ASP A 301 -12.24 -27.64 6.71
N LYS A 302 -11.92 -26.42 6.29
CA LYS A 302 -10.68 -26.08 5.59
C LYS A 302 -9.88 -25.09 6.39
N SER A 303 -8.61 -25.42 6.60
CA SER A 303 -7.63 -24.59 7.26
C SER A 303 -7.17 -23.44 6.36
N CYS A 304 -6.55 -22.42 6.97
CA CYS A 304 -5.98 -21.29 6.22
C CYS A 304 -4.92 -21.79 5.23
N ILE A 305 -4.05 -22.70 5.66
CA ILE A 305 -3.00 -23.23 4.78
C ILE A 305 -3.55 -23.98 3.58
N TYR A 306 -4.65 -24.72 3.76
CA TYR A 306 -5.29 -25.45 2.67
C TYR A 306 -5.77 -24.47 1.60
N LYS A 307 -6.38 -23.35 2.01
CA LYS A 307 -6.82 -22.30 1.08
C LYS A 307 -5.62 -21.73 0.33
N VAL A 308 -4.51 -21.40 1.02
CA VAL A 308 -3.27 -20.88 0.42
C VAL A 308 -2.68 -21.84 -0.62
N PHE A 309 -2.47 -23.12 -0.26
CA PHE A 309 -1.96 -24.13 -1.20
C PHE A 309 -2.86 -24.31 -2.41
N ARG A 310 -4.18 -24.27 -2.21
CA ARG A 310 -5.14 -24.37 -3.30
C ARG A 310 -5.02 -23.20 -4.27
N VAL A 311 -4.85 -21.97 -3.77
CA VAL A 311 -4.65 -20.79 -4.62
C VAL A 311 -3.36 -20.91 -5.43
N LEU A 312 -2.25 -21.30 -4.78
CA LEU A 312 -0.97 -21.53 -5.45
C LEU A 312 -1.08 -22.66 -6.51
N HIS A 313 -1.75 -23.77 -6.19
CA HIS A 313 -1.97 -24.86 -7.14
C HIS A 313 -2.84 -24.43 -8.33
N SER A 314 -3.90 -23.66 -8.08
CA SER A 314 -4.72 -23.06 -9.14
C SER A 314 -3.90 -22.15 -10.05
N ALA A 315 -2.96 -21.37 -9.49
CA ALA A 315 -2.05 -20.53 -10.26
C ALA A 315 -1.08 -21.34 -11.13
N VAL A 316 -0.57 -22.46 -10.63
CA VAL A 316 0.30 -23.36 -11.41
C VAL A 316 -0.45 -24.04 -12.55
N THR A 317 -1.67 -24.52 -12.27
CA THR A 317 -2.48 -25.30 -13.22
C THR A 317 -3.30 -24.45 -14.18
N GLY A 318 -3.46 -23.15 -13.91
CA GLY A 318 -4.29 -22.23 -14.71
C GLY A 318 -5.79 -22.45 -14.57
N HIS A 319 -6.26 -23.23 -13.60
CA HIS A 319 -7.67 -23.54 -13.37
C HIS A 319 -8.16 -22.93 -12.05
N SER A 320 -9.19 -22.09 -12.11
CA SER A 320 -9.89 -21.58 -10.93
C SER A 320 -10.94 -22.59 -10.44
N SER A 321 -10.97 -22.85 -9.13
CA SER A 321 -11.82 -23.86 -8.53
C SER A 321 -12.99 -23.23 -7.75
N SER A 322 -14.20 -23.75 -7.96
CA SER A 322 -15.51 -23.18 -7.55
C SER A 322 -15.78 -23.00 -6.05
N SER A 323 -14.91 -23.48 -5.14
CA SER A 323 -15.15 -23.35 -3.69
C SER A 323 -14.43 -22.19 -3.01
N LEU A 324 -13.58 -21.42 -3.71
CA LEU A 324 -12.98 -20.17 -3.19
C LEU A 324 -13.84 -18.93 -3.50
N THR A 325 -14.72 -19.00 -4.50
CA THR A 325 -15.68 -17.94 -4.83
C THR A 325 -16.70 -17.68 -3.71
N ARG A 326 -17.00 -18.65 -2.85
CA ARG A 326 -17.85 -18.45 -1.66
C ARG A 326 -17.22 -17.51 -0.61
N VAL A 327 -15.91 -17.61 -0.40
CA VAL A 327 -15.17 -16.70 0.50
C VAL A 327 -15.08 -15.30 -0.13
N SER A 328 -14.87 -15.22 -1.44
CA SER A 328 -14.95 -13.95 -2.18
C SER A 328 -16.32 -13.30 -2.04
N LYS A 329 -17.40 -14.08 -2.02
CA LYS A 329 -18.76 -13.58 -1.80
C LYS A 329 -18.96 -13.10 -0.36
N SER A 330 -18.44 -13.81 0.64
CA SER A 330 -18.46 -13.36 2.04
C SER A 330 -17.63 -12.09 2.28
N LEU A 331 -16.50 -11.91 1.56
CA LEU A 331 -15.74 -10.66 1.53
C LEU A 331 -16.52 -9.55 0.84
N SER A 332 -17.15 -9.81 -0.30
CA SER A 332 -18.03 -8.85 -0.95
C SER A 332 -19.19 -8.44 -0.03
N ASP A 333 -19.87 -9.39 0.62
CA ASP A 333 -20.98 -9.13 1.55
C ASP A 333 -20.50 -8.33 2.78
N PHE A 334 -19.30 -8.62 3.30
CA PHE A 334 -18.66 -7.83 4.37
C PHE A 334 -18.29 -6.41 3.93
N LEU A 335 -17.82 -6.22 2.69
CA LEU A 335 -17.54 -4.91 2.11
C LEU A 335 -18.83 -4.13 1.79
N LEU A 336 -19.91 -4.81 1.44
CA LEU A 336 -21.23 -4.17 1.25
C LEU A 336 -21.78 -3.61 2.57
N ASP A 337 -21.47 -4.24 3.71
CA ASP A 337 -21.84 -3.78 5.05
C ASP A 337 -21.04 -2.54 5.52
N THR A 338 -19.98 -2.15 4.78
CA THR A 338 -19.03 -1.08 5.18
C THR A 338 -19.04 0.14 4.24
N ASP A 339 -20.11 0.34 3.44
CA ASP A 339 -20.29 1.45 2.48
C ASP A 339 -19.17 1.61 1.42
N PHE A 340 -18.88 0.56 0.65
CA PHE A 340 -17.87 0.57 -0.44
C PHE A 340 -18.47 0.62 -1.87
N THR A 341 -19.52 1.42 -2.09
CA THR A 341 -20.29 1.47 -3.35
C THR A 341 -19.47 1.76 -4.62
N ASN A 342 -18.38 2.54 -4.50
CA ASN A 342 -17.54 2.94 -5.65
C ASN A 342 -16.53 1.88 -6.12
N ILE A 343 -16.42 0.71 -5.48
CA ILE A 343 -15.42 -0.31 -5.85
C ILE A 343 -15.90 -1.19 -7.03
N PHE A 344 -17.22 -1.39 -7.18
CA PHE A 344 -17.79 -2.37 -8.11
C PHE A 344 -18.52 -1.78 -9.33
N GLU A 345 -19.02 -0.54 -9.27
CA GLU A 345 -20.02 -0.03 -10.24
C GLU A 345 -19.53 0.30 -11.67
N THR A 346 -18.27 0.07 -12.04
CA THR A 346 -17.78 0.43 -13.40
C THR A 346 -17.78 -0.74 -14.40
N GLN A 347 -18.25 -1.93 -14.05
CA GLN A 347 -18.28 -3.07 -14.98
C GLN A 347 -19.50 -3.11 -15.91
N SER A 348 -20.55 -2.31 -15.70
CA SER A 348 -21.83 -2.48 -16.41
C SER A 348 -22.29 -1.34 -17.31
N GLY A 349 -21.41 -0.45 -17.80
CA GLY A 349 -21.87 0.57 -18.74
C GLY A 349 -20.80 1.41 -19.40
N PHE A 350 -20.22 0.91 -20.50
CA PHE A 350 -19.92 1.75 -21.68
C PHE A 350 -19.63 0.86 -22.89
N VAL A 351 -20.67 0.54 -23.65
CA VAL A 351 -20.55 0.06 -25.04
C VAL A 351 -20.61 1.31 -25.90
N GLY A 352 -19.48 1.71 -26.49
CA GLY A 352 -19.43 2.92 -27.31
C GLY A 352 -18.02 3.28 -27.73
N ALA A 353 -17.59 2.72 -28.86
CA ALA A 353 -16.31 2.97 -29.49
C ALA A 353 -16.16 4.43 -29.95
N ALA A 354 -14.96 5.00 -29.77
CA ALA A 354 -14.39 5.99 -30.68
C ALA A 354 -12.86 6.02 -30.50
N SER A 355 -12.17 5.54 -31.53
CA SER A 355 -10.72 5.65 -31.76
C SER A 355 -10.29 7.09 -32.00
N LEU A 356 -9.16 7.53 -31.42
CA LEU A 356 -8.26 8.54 -32.00
C LEU A 356 -6.84 8.47 -31.36
N PRO A 357 -5.79 8.94 -32.06
CA PRO A 357 -4.44 8.39 -31.98
C PRO A 357 -3.48 9.12 -31.03
N SER A 358 -2.45 8.36 -30.64
CA SER A 358 -1.27 8.74 -29.86
C SER A 358 -0.40 9.82 -30.49
N SER A 359 0.06 10.79 -29.70
CA SER A 359 1.36 11.45 -29.90
C SER A 359 1.81 12.27 -28.67
N PHE A 360 3.14 12.35 -28.52
CA PHE A 360 3.96 13.20 -27.64
C PHE A 360 4.50 12.64 -26.30
N GLN A 361 5.63 11.92 -26.46
CA GLN A 361 6.96 12.18 -25.87
C GLN A 361 7.11 12.50 -24.36
N ARG A 362 7.73 11.57 -23.63
CA ARG A 362 8.53 11.84 -22.41
C ARG A 362 10.01 12.04 -22.80
N PRO A 363 10.76 12.91 -22.10
CA PRO A 363 12.22 12.81 -22.02
C PRO A 363 12.67 12.18 -20.69
N PHE A 364 13.92 11.71 -20.70
CA PHE A 364 14.72 11.16 -19.59
C PHE A 364 14.62 9.64 -19.35
N SER A 365 15.34 8.90 -20.20
CA SER A 365 15.91 7.58 -19.87
C SER A 365 17.38 7.78 -19.47
N ALA A 366 17.75 7.26 -18.30
CA ALA A 366 19.15 7.03 -17.94
C ALA A 366 19.43 5.53 -18.07
N ASP A 367 20.51 5.27 -18.79
CA ASP A 367 21.03 4.01 -19.28
C ASP A 367 21.73 3.20 -18.17
N ALA A 368 21.70 1.87 -18.30
CA ALA A 368 22.60 0.96 -17.61
C ALA A 368 22.72 -0.34 -18.42
N THR A 369 23.49 -0.22 -19.49
CA THR A 369 24.25 -1.24 -20.22
C THR A 369 24.72 -2.44 -19.38
N LEU A 370 24.49 -3.65 -19.90
CA LEU A 370 25.44 -4.77 -19.79
C LEU A 370 25.52 -5.50 -21.14
N SER A 371 26.76 -5.63 -21.56
CA SER A 371 27.34 -6.01 -22.85
C SER A 371 27.20 -7.49 -23.24
N GLU A 372 26.91 -7.74 -24.52
CA GLU A 372 27.18 -9.01 -25.22
C GLU A 372 28.66 -9.09 -25.65
N PRO A 373 29.26 -10.29 -25.77
CA PRO A 373 30.48 -10.47 -26.54
C PRO A 373 30.21 -10.93 -27.98
N VAL A 374 31.06 -10.38 -28.85
CA VAL A 374 31.20 -10.49 -30.30
C VAL A 374 31.47 -11.92 -30.78
N GLY A 375 30.95 -12.24 -31.98
CA GLY A 375 30.98 -13.56 -32.58
C GLY A 375 32.24 -13.95 -33.36
N ASP A 376 32.20 -15.18 -33.91
CA ASP A 376 33.19 -15.75 -34.82
C ASP A 376 32.44 -16.54 -35.93
N PRO A 377 32.70 -16.31 -37.24
CA PRO A 377 32.00 -16.98 -38.32
C PRO A 377 32.83 -18.13 -38.92
N GLY A 378 32.23 -19.32 -38.99
CA GLY A 378 32.59 -20.29 -40.02
C GLY A 378 32.72 -21.74 -39.56
N ARG A 379 31.70 -22.55 -39.88
CA ARG A 379 31.85 -23.83 -40.61
C ARG A 379 30.48 -24.44 -40.97
N MET A 380 30.44 -25.00 -42.17
CA MET A 380 29.25 -25.40 -42.94
C MET A 380 28.60 -26.72 -42.49
N SER A 381 27.29 -26.77 -42.75
CA SER A 381 26.45 -27.90 -43.18
C SER A 381 26.11 -29.06 -42.22
N SER A 382 24.84 -29.10 -41.79
CA SER A 382 23.93 -30.22 -42.05
C SER A 382 22.45 -29.75 -41.95
N PRO A 383 21.51 -30.27 -42.79
CA PRO A 383 20.13 -29.81 -42.81
C PRO A 383 19.27 -30.67 -41.88
N LEU A 384 19.03 -30.18 -40.66
CA LEU A 384 17.94 -30.68 -39.82
C LEU A 384 17.05 -29.50 -39.46
N GLN A 385 15.84 -29.60 -40.00
CA GLN A 385 14.65 -28.79 -39.79
C GLN A 385 14.54 -28.28 -38.34
N GLN A 386 15.00 -27.04 -38.09
CA GLN A 386 14.71 -26.31 -36.86
C GLN A 386 13.47 -25.46 -37.09
N ASP A 387 12.33 -26.03 -36.72
CA ASP A 387 11.15 -25.28 -36.34
C ASP A 387 11.58 -24.31 -35.22
N HIS A 388 11.71 -23.02 -35.55
CA HIS A 388 11.98 -21.96 -34.60
C HIS A 388 10.71 -21.75 -33.76
N GLY A 389 10.47 -22.68 -32.84
CA GLY A 389 9.47 -22.55 -31.81
C GLY A 389 9.76 -21.29 -31.02
N ARG A 390 8.82 -20.33 -31.07
CA ARG A 390 8.67 -19.22 -30.13
C ARG A 390 9.21 -19.64 -28.76
N LYS A 391 10.24 -18.96 -28.26
CA LYS A 391 10.64 -19.08 -26.84
C LYS A 391 9.36 -18.94 -26.03
N SER A 392 8.93 -20.02 -25.37
CA SER A 392 7.75 -20.03 -24.54
C SER A 392 7.95 -18.97 -23.47
N GLU A 393 7.19 -17.89 -23.55
CA GLU A 393 7.20 -16.83 -22.55
C GLU A 393 6.96 -17.48 -21.19
N THR A 394 7.96 -17.43 -20.32
CA THR A 394 7.87 -18.06 -18.99
C THR A 394 6.79 -17.34 -18.22
N ASP A 395 5.70 -18.04 -17.95
CA ASP A 395 4.61 -17.51 -17.15
C ASP A 395 5.08 -17.24 -15.72
N ILE A 396 5.33 -15.95 -15.42
CA ILE A 396 5.87 -15.49 -14.14
C ILE A 396 4.95 -15.87 -12.97
N VAL A 397 3.64 -16.00 -13.21
CA VAL A 397 2.67 -16.38 -12.17
C VAL A 397 2.86 -17.85 -11.81
N LYS A 398 2.96 -18.73 -12.82
CA LYS A 398 3.22 -20.17 -12.60
C LYS A 398 4.57 -20.40 -11.92
N LEU A 399 5.60 -19.68 -12.36
CA LEU A 399 6.94 -19.81 -11.79
C LEU A 399 6.96 -19.37 -10.32
N ALA A 400 6.40 -18.20 -10.01
CA ALA A 400 6.30 -17.71 -8.64
C ALA A 400 5.48 -18.65 -7.75
N ALA A 401 4.34 -19.16 -8.23
CA ALA A 401 3.50 -20.07 -7.47
C ALA A 401 4.21 -21.38 -7.12
N ARG A 402 5.00 -21.97 -8.05
CA ARG A 402 5.82 -23.17 -7.78
C ARG A 402 6.90 -22.90 -6.74
N ALA A 403 7.61 -21.77 -6.88
CA ALA A 403 8.66 -21.38 -5.93
C ALA A 403 8.11 -21.18 -4.53
N LEU A 404 6.99 -20.45 -4.42
CA LEU A 404 6.31 -20.16 -3.16
C LEU A 404 5.69 -21.39 -2.50
N MET A 405 5.13 -22.32 -3.29
CA MET A 405 4.64 -23.60 -2.77
C MET A 405 5.78 -24.42 -2.16
N THR A 406 6.92 -24.50 -2.86
CA THR A 406 8.13 -25.18 -2.37
C THR A 406 8.64 -24.51 -1.09
N HIS A 407 8.67 -23.19 -1.08
CA HIS A 407 9.11 -22.40 0.07
C HIS A 407 8.25 -22.66 1.31
N LEU A 408 6.92 -22.63 1.18
CA LEU A 408 6.00 -22.95 2.28
C LEU A 408 6.21 -24.37 2.83
N VAL A 409 6.33 -25.38 1.97
CA VAL A 409 6.54 -26.77 2.40
C VAL A 409 7.84 -26.89 3.20
N ASN A 410 8.92 -26.25 2.73
CA ASN A 410 10.22 -26.25 3.41
C ASN A 410 10.15 -25.60 4.79
N HIS A 411 9.44 -24.48 4.92
CA HIS A 411 9.33 -23.73 6.17
C HIS A 411 8.40 -24.39 7.19
N MET A 412 7.24 -24.90 6.77
CA MET A 412 6.26 -25.49 7.68
C MET A 412 6.62 -26.90 8.14
N SER A 413 7.43 -27.63 7.36
CA SER A 413 7.85 -29.01 7.70
C SER A 413 9.22 -29.06 8.37
N HIS A 414 9.74 -27.92 8.88
CA HIS A 414 11.06 -27.78 9.51
C HIS A 414 12.14 -28.68 8.88
N PHE A 415 12.66 -28.30 7.70
CA PHE A 415 13.80 -29.00 7.13
C PHE A 415 14.98 -28.03 6.89
N PRO A 416 16.20 -28.23 7.48
CA PRO A 416 16.64 -29.22 8.48
C PRO A 416 16.74 -28.67 9.91
N MET A 417 16.51 -29.54 10.89
CA MET A 417 16.98 -29.35 12.26
C MET A 417 18.52 -29.23 12.28
N GLY A 418 19.05 -28.02 12.52
CA GLY A 418 20.37 -27.70 13.09
C GLY A 418 21.66 -28.35 12.53
N SER A 419 21.59 -29.26 11.56
CA SER A 419 22.68 -30.19 11.20
C SER A 419 23.01 -30.23 9.70
N GLY A 420 22.50 -29.26 8.93
CA GLY A 420 22.75 -29.15 7.49
C GLY A 420 21.72 -29.90 6.63
N ALA A 421 21.91 -29.86 5.32
CA ALA A 421 20.94 -30.25 4.28
C ALA A 421 20.18 -31.56 4.54
N ALA A 422 19.01 -31.69 3.90
CA ALA A 422 18.21 -32.91 3.86
C ALA A 422 18.97 -34.17 3.50
N ARG A 423 19.46 -34.83 4.56
CA ARG A 423 19.82 -36.24 4.53
C ARG A 423 18.53 -37.00 4.70
N LEU A 424 18.16 -37.77 3.67
CA LEU A 424 17.28 -38.91 3.85
C LEU A 424 17.93 -39.80 4.91
N HIS A 425 17.47 -39.70 6.16
CA HIS A 425 17.88 -40.63 7.20
C HIS A 425 16.81 -41.71 7.26
N THR A 426 17.22 -42.94 6.98
CA THR A 426 16.42 -44.11 7.29
C THR A 426 16.69 -44.50 8.74
N THR A 427 15.67 -44.62 9.56
CA THR A 427 15.81 -45.32 10.85
C THR A 427 15.91 -46.83 10.63
N VAL A 428 15.55 -47.33 9.44
CA VAL A 428 15.69 -48.73 9.06
C VAL A 428 17.17 -49.07 8.86
N GLN A 429 17.69 -50.01 9.65
CA GLN A 429 19.02 -50.59 9.56
C GLN A 429 18.94 -52.06 9.12
N GLU A 430 20.04 -52.62 8.61
CA GLU A 430 20.10 -54.00 8.10
C GLU A 430 19.74 -55.06 9.15
N HIS A 431 19.89 -54.74 10.44
CA HIS A 431 19.57 -55.67 11.52
C HIS A 431 18.07 -55.76 11.83
N HIS A 432 17.24 -54.85 11.31
CA HIS A 432 15.78 -54.92 11.49
C HIS A 432 15.11 -56.07 10.71
N ASP A 433 15.83 -56.69 9.77
CA ASP A 433 15.39 -57.90 9.07
C ASP A 433 15.65 -59.18 9.88
N LEU A 434 16.29 -59.08 11.05
CA LEU A 434 16.60 -60.22 11.93
C LEU A 434 15.47 -60.45 12.94
N PRO A 435 14.74 -61.58 12.88
CA PRO A 435 13.61 -61.86 13.78
C PRO A 435 13.98 -61.97 15.26
N GLU A 436 15.27 -62.16 15.56
CA GLU A 436 15.81 -62.32 16.90
C GLU A 436 16.15 -60.98 17.58
N TYR A 437 16.08 -59.87 16.84
CA TYR A 437 16.40 -58.53 17.32
C TYR A 437 15.13 -57.65 17.35
N ILE A 438 14.43 -57.64 18.48
CA ILE A 438 13.28 -56.77 18.71
C ILE A 438 13.78 -55.51 19.41
N GLU A 439 14.04 -54.45 18.64
CA GLU A 439 14.35 -53.12 19.20
C GLU A 439 13.10 -52.22 19.25
N ASP A 440 13.12 -51.30 20.22
CA ASP A 440 12.04 -50.35 20.52
C ASP A 440 11.92 -49.18 19.51
N ASP A 441 12.79 -49.13 18.51
CA ASP A 441 12.95 -47.99 17.61
C ASP A 441 11.95 -47.98 16.44
N LEU A 442 11.37 -49.13 16.07
CA LEU A 442 10.36 -49.29 15.02
C LEU A 442 8.99 -49.70 15.57
N ARG A 443 8.48 -48.93 16.52
CA ARG A 443 7.13 -49.17 17.07
C ARG A 443 6.03 -48.56 16.20
N PRO A 444 4.79 -49.10 16.26
CA PRO A 444 3.64 -48.54 15.55
C PRO A 444 3.36 -47.07 15.90
N GLU A 445 3.82 -46.59 17.05
CA GLU A 445 3.70 -45.17 17.43
C GLU A 445 4.41 -44.21 16.46
N ILE A 446 5.41 -44.68 15.70
CA ILE A 446 6.07 -43.87 14.67
C ILE A 446 5.10 -43.42 13.58
N PHE A 447 4.06 -44.22 13.28
CA PHE A 447 3.01 -43.83 12.33
C PHE A 447 2.15 -42.67 12.82
N ASN A 448 2.16 -42.42 14.14
CA ASN A 448 1.42 -41.33 14.77
C ASN A 448 2.34 -40.15 15.14
N ALA A 449 3.64 -40.20 14.80
CA ALA A 449 4.54 -39.09 15.08
C ALA A 449 4.20 -37.88 14.19
N PRO A 450 4.24 -36.64 14.73
CA PRO A 450 3.68 -35.47 14.07
C PRO A 450 4.38 -35.02 12.77
N ASN A 451 5.43 -35.72 12.31
CA ASN A 451 6.25 -35.31 11.16
C ASN A 451 6.74 -36.49 10.28
N VAL A 452 6.01 -37.61 10.24
CA VAL A 452 6.36 -38.76 9.39
C VAL A 452 5.73 -38.63 8.00
N GLN A 453 6.55 -38.69 6.96
CA GLN A 453 6.11 -38.74 5.56
C GLN A 453 6.32 -40.15 5.01
N PHE A 454 5.27 -40.75 4.45
CA PHE A 454 5.33 -42.07 3.83
C PHE A 454 5.51 -41.94 2.32
N PHE A 455 6.53 -42.61 1.81
CA PHE A 455 6.71 -42.79 0.36
C PHE A 455 6.15 -44.15 -0.03
N VAL A 456 4.95 -44.16 -0.62
CA VAL A 456 4.29 -45.40 -1.06
C VAL A 456 4.65 -45.66 -2.52
N LEU A 457 5.37 -46.76 -2.77
CA LEU A 457 5.58 -47.29 -4.11
C LEU A 457 4.41 -48.21 -4.44
N ASN A 458 3.51 -47.76 -5.32
CA ASN A 458 2.52 -48.66 -5.92
C ASN A 458 3.25 -49.52 -6.96
N HIS A 459 3.34 -50.82 -6.69
CA HIS A 459 3.81 -51.83 -7.64
C HIS A 459 2.72 -52.26 -8.61
#